data_AF-A0A177DEB3-F1
#
_entry.id   AF-A0A177DEB3-F1
#
_cell.length_a   1.000
_cell.length_b   1.000
_cell.length_c   1.000
_cell.angle_alpha   90.00
_cell.angle_beta   90.00
_cell.angle_gamma   90.00
#
_symmetry.space_group_name_H-M   'P 1'
#
loop_
_entity.id
_entity.type
_entity.pdbx_description
1 polymer ?
#
loop_
_entity_poly.entity_id
_entity_poly.type
_entity_poly.pdbx_seq_one_letter_code
_entity_poly.pdbx_strand_id
1 'polypeptide(L)'
;MKRKIVIEAAIAGRRRCRKLANELHAVLPRELRNMIYTYIVGPSAQLEYAFDIHGIIQIGFFEPGQSEDLESLSMFGESCQIQPRSWAMDPAYFGTDVVKELAEAYYALNRFALTSEEFLYPFLTFDPLALGIKPYEHIRRLDLTLDFEDPRDVNFASVATHLQALQLIPEKRRKMDIHVNLTTSFTPYHNTKFWYSVGAERIMLNILELLRWPVYELLHKGHAIQVLHENLDGRDRTSLQIPQRNLTSYCSSNSKMSHKADFFYMTKEEWLKEKGGDTVADPASHYILALPTAANEANNADEVVEDHLLEKRVRKALKRRWDKDSALNGFSYGYEN
;
A
#
# COMPACT_ATOMS: atom_id res chain seq x y z
N MET A 1 37.24 -29.83 20.42
CA MET A 1 38.26 -29.45 19.42
C MET A 1 37.66 -29.05 18.07
N LYS A 2 36.81 -29.86 17.42
CA LYS A 2 36.19 -29.53 16.11
C LYS A 2 35.38 -28.22 16.08
N ARG A 3 34.55 -27.92 17.10
CA ARG A 3 33.78 -26.66 17.18
C ARG A 3 34.66 -25.40 17.22
N LYS A 4 35.81 -25.45 17.90
CA LYS A 4 36.72 -24.30 18.03
C LYS A 4 37.37 -23.96 16.67
N ILE A 5 37.81 -24.99 15.93
CA ILE A 5 38.40 -24.83 14.60
C ILE A 5 37.40 -24.20 13.62
N VAL A 6 36.13 -24.62 13.67
CA VAL A 6 35.06 -24.08 12.82
C VAL A 6 34.80 -22.59 13.13
N ILE A 7 34.77 -22.21 14.41
CA ILE A 7 34.57 -20.82 14.82
C ILE A 7 35.74 -19.94 14.37
N GLU A 8 36.98 -20.39 14.56
CA GLU A 8 38.17 -19.64 14.15
C GLU A 8 38.24 -19.44 12.63
N ALA A 9 37.91 -20.49 11.86
CA ALA A 9 37.81 -20.40 10.40
C ALA A 9 36.72 -19.41 9.95
N ALA A 10 35.56 -19.41 10.61
CA ALA A 10 34.47 -18.48 10.31
C ALA A 10 34.87 -17.01 10.59
N ILE A 11 35.55 -16.75 11.72
CA ILE A 11 36.06 -15.41 12.06
C ILE A 11 37.10 -14.94 11.03
N ALA A 12 38.04 -15.80 10.65
CA ALA A 12 39.04 -15.49 9.63
C ALA A 12 38.39 -15.20 8.26
N GLY A 13 37.37 -15.98 7.89
CA GLY A 13 36.56 -15.76 6.69
C GLY A 13 35.90 -14.39 6.68
N ARG A 14 35.15 -14.05 7.76
CA ARG A 14 34.51 -12.73 7.95
C ARG A 14 35.50 -11.58 7.75
N ARG A 15 36.67 -11.67 8.39
CA ARG A 15 37.71 -10.63 8.31
C ARG A 15 38.23 -10.44 6.88
N ARG A 16 38.42 -11.53 6.13
CA ARG A 16 38.88 -11.48 4.73
C ARG A 16 37.82 -10.88 3.81
N CYS A 17 36.57 -11.31 3.94
CA CYS A 17 35.44 -10.74 3.19
C CYS A 17 35.33 -9.24 3.45
N ARG A 18 35.43 -8.81 4.71
CA ARG A 18 35.29 -7.40 5.09
C ARG A 18 36.43 -6.56 4.52
N LYS A 19 37.66 -7.08 4.56
CA LYS A 19 38.81 -6.40 3.95
C LYS A 19 38.59 -6.16 2.45
N LEU A 20 38.16 -7.20 1.72
CA LEU A 20 37.87 -7.08 0.29
C LEU A 20 36.73 -6.09 0.02
N ALA A 21 35.63 -6.16 0.78
CA ALA A 21 34.49 -5.25 0.64
C ALA A 21 34.91 -3.79 0.84
N ASN A 22 35.73 -3.52 1.85
CA ASN A 22 36.28 -2.19 2.12
C ASN A 22 37.21 -1.70 1.00
N GLU A 23 38.08 -2.57 0.47
CA GLU A 23 38.96 -2.23 -0.66
C GLU A 23 38.16 -1.88 -1.92
N LEU A 24 37.12 -2.67 -2.24
CA LEU A 24 36.21 -2.38 -3.34
C LEU A 24 35.46 -1.07 -3.11
N HIS A 25 34.97 -0.81 -1.89
CA HIS A 25 34.26 0.42 -1.55
C HIS A 25 35.13 1.67 -1.70
N ALA A 26 36.40 1.58 -1.27
CA ALA A 26 37.36 2.68 -1.32
C ALA A 26 37.87 2.98 -2.74
N VAL A 27 38.02 1.96 -3.60
CA VAL A 27 38.64 2.11 -4.92
C VAL A 27 37.62 2.34 -6.03
N LEU A 28 36.46 1.66 -5.96
CA LEU A 28 35.48 1.73 -7.04
C LEU A 28 34.60 2.99 -6.92
N PRO A 29 34.32 3.69 -8.05
CA PRO A 29 33.34 4.77 -8.07
C PRO A 29 31.92 4.23 -7.80
N ARG A 30 31.02 5.10 -7.33
CA ARG A 30 29.66 4.72 -6.88
C ARG A 30 28.87 4.01 -7.98
N GLU A 31 29.08 4.36 -9.24
CA GLU A 31 28.41 3.76 -10.39
C GLU A 31 28.74 2.27 -10.53
N LEU A 32 30.03 1.91 -10.43
CA LEU A 32 30.47 0.51 -10.48
C LEU A 32 30.01 -0.26 -9.24
N ARG A 33 30.01 0.38 -8.05
CA ARG A 33 29.44 -0.23 -6.84
C ARG A 33 27.96 -0.49 -6.99
N ASN A 34 27.19 0.44 -7.55
CA ASN A 34 25.77 0.24 -7.81
C ASN A 34 25.51 -0.92 -8.78
N MET A 35 26.37 -1.16 -9.78
CA MET A 35 26.27 -2.34 -10.64
C MET A 35 26.47 -3.64 -9.85
N ILE A 36 27.46 -3.66 -8.96
CA ILE A 36 27.71 -4.80 -8.07
C ILE A 36 26.51 -5.01 -7.12
N TYR A 37 26.02 -3.95 -6.49
CA TYR A 37 24.86 -4.02 -5.61
C TYR A 37 23.62 -4.48 -6.36
N THR A 38 23.38 -4.00 -7.58
CA THR A 38 22.30 -4.50 -8.43
C THR A 38 22.47 -5.98 -8.75
N TYR A 39 23.69 -6.50 -8.88
CA TYR A 39 23.89 -7.94 -9.03
C TYR A 39 23.63 -8.72 -7.72
N ILE A 40 23.86 -8.09 -6.57
CA ILE A 40 23.70 -8.73 -5.25
C ILE A 40 22.24 -8.74 -4.79
N VAL A 41 21.59 -7.58 -4.85
CA VAL A 41 20.24 -7.29 -4.31
C VAL A 41 19.27 -6.78 -5.37
N GLY A 42 19.61 -6.97 -6.64
CA GLY A 42 18.80 -6.52 -7.77
C GLY A 42 17.37 -7.03 -7.73
N PRO A 43 16.51 -6.47 -8.60
CA PRO A 43 15.10 -6.74 -8.57
C PRO A 43 14.86 -8.25 -8.58
N SER A 44 14.34 -8.75 -7.47
CA SER A 44 13.69 -10.05 -7.42
C SER A 44 12.64 -10.07 -8.52
N ALA A 45 12.55 -11.16 -9.30
CA ALA A 45 11.45 -11.35 -10.25
C ALA A 45 10.09 -11.48 -9.54
N GLN A 46 10.09 -11.62 -8.21
CA GLN A 46 8.96 -11.84 -7.33
C GLN A 46 8.68 -10.61 -6.46
N LEU A 47 7.39 -10.39 -6.14
CA LEU A 47 6.96 -9.40 -5.16
C LEU A 47 7.43 -9.77 -3.76
N GLU A 48 7.90 -8.78 -3.01
CA GLU A 48 8.29 -8.94 -1.62
C GLU A 48 7.13 -8.58 -0.70
N TYR A 49 6.57 -9.58 0.00
CA TYR A 49 5.41 -9.39 0.86
C TYR A 49 5.84 -9.09 2.29
N ALA A 50 5.30 -8.04 2.91
CA ALA A 50 5.47 -7.83 4.35
C ALA A 50 4.27 -8.39 5.13
N PHE A 51 4.54 -9.16 6.19
CA PHE A 51 3.55 -9.74 7.09
C PHE A 51 4.10 -9.79 8.52
N ASP A 52 3.25 -9.77 9.54
CA ASP A 52 3.66 -9.93 10.94
C ASP A 52 3.56 -11.40 11.37
N ILE A 53 4.67 -11.90 11.93
CA ILE A 53 4.69 -13.15 12.68
C ILE A 53 5.20 -12.83 14.09
N HIS A 54 4.30 -12.89 15.08
CA HIS A 54 4.61 -12.71 16.51
C HIS A 54 5.20 -11.33 16.90
N GLY A 55 4.75 -10.24 16.28
CA GLY A 55 5.22 -8.88 16.55
C GLY A 55 6.51 -8.51 15.81
N ILE A 56 6.86 -9.27 14.78
CA ILE A 56 8.05 -9.08 13.95
C ILE A 56 7.59 -9.01 12.49
N ILE A 57 7.86 -7.87 11.85
CA ILE A 57 7.64 -7.71 10.41
C ILE A 57 8.58 -8.66 9.69
N GLN A 58 8.04 -9.59 8.95
CA GLN A 58 8.76 -10.46 8.04
C GLN A 58 8.52 -9.99 6.61
N ILE A 59 9.58 -9.98 5.80
CA ILE A 59 9.47 -9.77 4.35
C ILE A 59 9.75 -11.12 3.70
N GLY A 60 8.81 -11.61 2.89
CA GLY A 60 8.81 -12.95 2.33
C GLY A 60 8.58 -12.98 0.82
N PHE A 61 8.98 -14.08 0.18
CA PHE A 61 8.55 -14.37 -1.19
C PHE A 61 7.38 -15.36 -1.17
N PHE A 62 6.42 -15.15 -2.08
CA PHE A 62 5.48 -16.18 -2.48
C PHE A 62 5.84 -16.63 -3.91
N GLU A 63 6.19 -17.91 -4.09
CA GLU A 63 6.18 -18.51 -5.42
C GLU A 63 4.71 -18.75 -5.84
N PRO A 64 4.28 -18.32 -7.03
CA PRO A 64 2.93 -18.61 -7.51
C PRO A 64 2.74 -20.12 -7.63
N GLY A 65 1.87 -20.70 -6.78
CA GLY A 65 1.49 -22.12 -6.85
C GLY A 65 2.01 -23.05 -5.75
N GLN A 66 2.69 -22.54 -4.70
CA GLN A 66 2.96 -23.32 -3.49
C GLN A 66 1.96 -23.00 -2.38
N SER A 67 1.55 -24.02 -1.62
CA SER A 67 0.59 -23.94 -0.50
C SER A 67 1.05 -22.95 0.56
N GLU A 68 0.07 -22.42 1.30
CA GLU A 68 0.19 -21.53 2.47
C GLU A 68 0.93 -22.15 3.67
N ASP A 69 1.97 -22.95 3.44
CA ASP A 69 2.80 -23.50 4.50
C ASP A 69 3.76 -22.40 4.99
N LEU A 70 3.23 -21.58 5.91
CA LEU A 70 3.86 -20.48 6.65
C LEU A 70 5.16 -20.84 7.42
N GLU A 71 5.63 -22.08 7.35
CA GLU A 71 6.75 -22.57 8.17
C GLU A 71 8.14 -22.29 7.60
N SER A 72 8.27 -21.81 6.34
CA SER A 72 9.60 -21.53 5.73
C SER A 72 10.01 -20.05 5.71
N LEU A 73 9.16 -19.16 6.20
CA LEU A 73 9.41 -17.72 6.21
C LEU A 73 9.98 -17.33 7.58
N SER A 74 11.30 -17.26 7.67
CA SER A 74 11.99 -16.64 8.79
C SER A 74 12.96 -15.61 8.25
N MET A 75 12.71 -14.31 8.45
CA MET A 75 13.68 -13.27 8.12
C MET A 75 14.25 -12.52 9.32
N PHE A 76 13.63 -12.58 10.50
CA PHE A 76 14.13 -11.83 11.64
C PHE A 76 14.04 -12.65 12.93
N GLY A 77 14.84 -13.73 12.97
CA GLY A 77 15.18 -14.49 14.18
C GLY A 77 16.70 -14.57 14.32
N GLU A 78 17.23 -14.02 15.42
CA GLU A 78 18.60 -13.99 15.98
C GLU A 78 19.84 -13.76 15.09
N SER A 79 19.78 -13.85 13.78
CA SER A 79 20.90 -13.49 12.90
C SER A 79 20.39 -13.10 11.51
N CYS A 80 20.33 -11.80 11.25
CA CYS A 80 20.20 -11.11 9.95
C CYS A 80 19.99 -12.02 8.72
N GLN A 81 18.74 -12.38 8.43
CA GLN A 81 18.36 -13.09 7.20
C GLN A 81 17.39 -12.23 6.39
N ILE A 82 17.90 -11.15 5.79
CA ILE A 82 17.22 -10.48 4.68
C ILE A 82 17.51 -11.33 3.41
N GLN A 83 16.47 -11.75 2.69
CA GLN A 83 16.47 -12.72 1.59
C GLN A 83 17.41 -12.38 0.39
N PRO A 84 17.47 -13.25 -0.65
CA PRO A 84 18.48 -14.30 -0.77
C PRO A 84 19.90 -13.71 -0.80
N ARG A 85 20.82 -14.32 -0.02
CA ARG A 85 22.20 -13.86 0.30
C ARG A 85 22.31 -13.05 1.59
N SER A 86 21.72 -13.56 2.68
CA SER A 86 21.87 -13.08 4.07
C SER A 86 23.30 -12.69 4.48
N TRP A 87 24.32 -13.31 3.91
CA TRP A 87 25.73 -12.97 4.14
C TRP A 87 26.13 -11.57 3.66
N ALA A 88 25.48 -11.02 2.62
CA ALA A 88 25.84 -9.73 2.04
C ALA A 88 25.34 -8.54 2.89
N MET A 89 24.26 -8.76 3.65
CA MET A 89 23.67 -7.79 4.58
C MET A 89 24.20 -7.93 6.02
N ASP A 90 25.24 -8.75 6.25
CA ASP A 90 25.89 -8.89 7.56
C ASP A 90 27.10 -7.91 7.66
N PRO A 91 27.04 -6.89 8.55
CA PRO A 91 28.15 -5.95 8.74
C PRO A 91 29.46 -6.62 9.18
N ALA A 92 29.40 -7.83 9.76
CA ALA A 92 30.59 -8.59 10.11
C ALA A 92 31.37 -9.07 8.88
N TYR A 93 30.69 -9.30 7.74
CA TYR A 93 31.30 -9.73 6.48
C TYR A 93 31.59 -8.57 5.53
N PHE A 94 30.77 -7.51 5.50
CA PHE A 94 30.91 -6.45 4.49
C PHE A 94 31.33 -5.10 5.06
N GLY A 95 31.28 -4.92 6.38
CA GLY A 95 31.45 -3.62 7.01
C GLY A 95 30.19 -2.77 6.92
N THR A 96 30.04 -1.83 7.85
CA THR A 96 28.82 -1.02 8.01
C THR A 96 28.52 -0.16 6.79
N ASP A 97 29.54 0.46 6.20
CA ASP A 97 29.35 1.41 5.10
C ASP A 97 28.86 0.70 3.83
N VAL A 98 29.45 -0.47 3.53
CA VAL A 98 29.05 -1.28 2.38
C VAL A 98 27.64 -1.84 2.58
N VAL A 99 27.33 -2.37 3.76
CA VAL A 99 25.98 -2.89 4.06
C VAL A 99 24.94 -1.78 3.97
N LYS A 100 25.29 -0.56 4.41
CA LYS A 100 24.40 0.60 4.26
C LYS A 100 24.10 0.90 2.80
N GLU A 101 25.11 1.05 1.95
CA GLU A 101 24.88 1.28 0.51
C GLU A 101 24.11 0.12 -0.16
N LEU A 102 24.35 -1.12 0.29
CA LEU A 102 23.66 -2.31 -0.20
C LEU A 102 22.17 -2.29 0.17
N ALA A 103 21.83 -1.96 1.42
CA ALA A 103 20.44 -1.85 1.88
C ALA A 103 19.69 -0.70 1.20
N GLU A 104 20.35 0.44 0.97
CA GLU A 104 19.78 1.52 0.14
C GLU A 104 19.43 1.02 -1.27
N ALA A 105 20.32 0.24 -1.89
CA ALA A 105 20.10 -0.33 -3.21
C ALA A 105 18.96 -1.35 -3.20
N TYR A 106 18.88 -2.19 -2.18
CA TYR A 106 17.82 -3.18 -2.01
C TYR A 106 16.43 -2.55 -1.99
N TYR A 107 16.19 -1.55 -1.12
CA TYR A 107 14.92 -0.83 -1.09
C TYR A 107 14.63 -0.07 -2.39
N ALA A 108 15.68 0.45 -3.05
CA ALA A 108 15.51 1.22 -4.27
C ALA A 108 15.17 0.36 -5.51
N LEU A 109 15.59 -0.90 -5.54
CA LEU A 109 15.47 -1.78 -6.70
C LEU A 109 14.24 -2.70 -6.64
N ASN A 110 13.82 -3.09 -5.43
CA ASN A 110 12.74 -4.05 -5.23
C ASN A 110 11.35 -3.41 -5.15
N ARG A 111 10.33 -4.24 -5.31
CA ARG A 111 8.91 -3.91 -5.19
C ARG A 111 8.33 -4.62 -3.98
N PHE A 112 7.74 -3.85 -3.09
CA PHE A 112 7.20 -4.34 -1.84
C PHE A 112 5.69 -4.33 -1.89
N ALA A 113 5.04 -5.41 -1.44
CA ALA A 113 3.61 -5.53 -1.31
C ALA A 113 3.23 -5.69 0.15
N LEU A 114 2.34 -4.83 0.62
CA LEU A 114 1.74 -4.91 1.95
C LEU A 114 0.32 -5.47 1.79
N THR A 115 0.06 -6.60 2.42
CA THR A 115 -1.25 -7.27 2.37
C THR A 115 -2.29 -6.62 3.29
N SER A 116 -1.83 -5.78 4.22
CA SER A 116 -2.62 -5.06 5.21
C SER A 116 -2.01 -3.70 5.46
N GLU A 117 -2.83 -2.67 5.73
CA GLU A 117 -2.35 -1.33 6.06
C GLU A 117 -1.62 -1.27 7.39
N GLU A 118 -1.86 -2.21 8.31
CA GLU A 118 -1.24 -2.23 9.63
C GLU A 118 0.29 -2.36 9.56
N PHE A 119 0.79 -3.02 8.50
CA PHE A 119 2.22 -3.20 8.26
C PHE A 119 2.89 -1.95 7.69
N LEU A 120 2.13 -0.93 7.28
CA LEU A 120 2.67 0.23 6.58
C LEU A 120 3.62 1.05 7.46
N TYR A 121 3.19 1.44 8.67
CA TYR A 121 4.06 2.20 9.57
C TYR A 121 5.30 1.40 10.00
N PRO A 122 5.15 0.16 10.50
CA PRO A 122 6.29 -0.66 10.87
C PRO A 122 7.24 -0.85 9.69
N PHE A 123 6.75 -1.17 8.50
CA PHE A 123 7.60 -1.41 7.32
C PHE A 123 8.37 -0.16 6.90
N LEU A 124 7.74 1.02 6.92
CA LEU A 124 8.39 2.26 6.51
C LEU A 124 9.46 2.72 7.51
N THR A 125 9.34 2.37 8.79
CA THR A 125 10.18 2.90 9.88
C THR A 125 11.18 1.91 10.46
N PHE A 126 10.97 0.61 10.25
CA PHE A 126 11.82 -0.43 10.82
C PHE A 126 13.22 -0.44 10.20
N ASP A 127 14.24 -0.35 11.06
CA ASP A 127 15.64 -0.45 10.68
C ASP A 127 16.23 -1.79 11.18
N PRO A 128 16.08 -2.87 10.40
CA PRO A 128 16.52 -4.20 10.82
C PRO A 128 18.03 -4.32 11.05
N LEU A 129 18.82 -3.41 10.49
CA LEU A 129 20.29 -3.45 10.56
C LEU A 129 20.84 -2.57 11.68
N ALA A 130 20.00 -1.73 12.30
CA ALA A 130 20.40 -0.69 13.25
C ALA A 130 21.53 0.21 12.72
N LEU A 131 21.48 0.52 11.41
CA LEU A 131 22.47 1.35 10.70
C LEU A 131 21.95 2.77 10.40
N GLY A 132 20.80 3.12 10.97
CA GLY A 132 20.07 4.36 10.70
C GLY A 132 19.42 4.37 9.33
N ILE A 133 19.06 3.21 8.77
CA ILE A 133 18.43 3.10 7.45
C ILE A 133 16.93 3.13 7.61
N LYS A 134 16.29 4.03 6.86
CA LYS A 134 14.84 4.21 6.92
C LYS A 134 14.25 3.84 5.56
N PRO A 135 13.47 2.75 5.48
CA PRO A 135 12.93 2.27 4.20
C PRO A 135 12.21 3.37 3.40
N TYR A 136 11.42 4.22 4.06
CA TYR A 136 10.71 5.33 3.39
C TYR A 136 11.64 6.29 2.62
N GLU A 137 12.93 6.37 2.94
CA GLU A 137 13.93 7.21 2.26
C GLU A 137 14.46 6.58 0.96
N HIS A 138 14.29 5.27 0.78
CA HIS A 138 14.91 4.53 -0.32
C HIS A 138 13.91 3.82 -1.24
N ILE A 139 12.76 3.38 -0.71
CA ILE A 139 11.73 2.65 -1.48
C ILE A 139 11.30 3.42 -2.73
N ARG A 140 11.09 2.66 -3.81
CA ARG A 140 10.64 3.16 -5.11
C ARG A 140 9.34 2.56 -5.61
N ARG A 141 8.96 1.37 -5.16
CA ARG A 141 7.75 0.67 -5.60
C ARG A 141 7.07 0.04 -4.41
N LEU A 142 5.83 0.43 -4.15
CA LEU A 142 5.03 -0.05 -3.03
C LEU A 142 3.63 -0.40 -3.51
N ASP A 143 3.20 -1.62 -3.26
CA ASP A 143 1.82 -2.04 -3.39
C ASP A 143 1.21 -2.11 -1.99
N LEU A 144 0.03 -1.54 -1.81
CA LEU A 144 -0.71 -1.52 -0.56
C LEU A 144 -2.10 -2.07 -0.83
N THR A 145 -2.47 -3.13 -0.11
CA THR A 145 -3.83 -3.71 -0.17
C THR A 145 -4.67 -3.12 0.94
N LEU A 146 -5.87 -2.65 0.60
CA LEU A 146 -6.87 -2.17 1.55
C LEU A 146 -8.15 -2.98 1.35
N ASP A 147 -8.56 -3.68 2.40
CA ASP A 147 -9.67 -4.61 2.36
C ASP A 147 -10.90 -4.04 3.08
N PHE A 148 -12.01 -3.95 2.36
CA PHE A 148 -13.31 -3.50 2.84
C PHE A 148 -14.42 -4.48 2.42
N GLU A 149 -14.10 -5.78 2.36
CA GLU A 149 -15.06 -6.83 1.99
C GLU A 149 -16.29 -6.88 2.91
N ASP A 150 -16.11 -6.83 4.24
CA ASP A 150 -17.23 -6.72 5.17
C ASP A 150 -17.42 -5.27 5.63
N PRO A 151 -18.41 -4.55 5.09
CA PRO A 151 -18.63 -3.15 5.43
C PRO A 151 -19.10 -2.90 6.87
N ARG A 152 -19.49 -3.95 7.61
CA ARG A 152 -19.93 -3.85 9.02
C ARG A 152 -18.74 -3.76 9.98
N ASP A 153 -17.61 -4.31 9.58
CA ASP A 153 -16.40 -4.44 10.42
C ASP A 153 -15.35 -3.37 10.12
N VAL A 154 -15.66 -2.42 9.23
CA VAL A 154 -14.70 -1.39 8.81
C VAL A 154 -14.49 -0.35 9.92
N ASN A 155 -13.32 -0.42 10.55
CA ASN A 155 -12.84 0.65 11.42
C ASN A 155 -12.07 1.71 10.62
N PHE A 156 -12.79 2.63 9.99
CA PHE A 156 -12.20 3.72 9.19
C PHE A 156 -11.16 4.55 9.96
N ALA A 157 -11.33 4.74 11.27
CA ALA A 157 -10.38 5.49 12.09
C ALA A 157 -9.05 4.74 12.26
N SER A 158 -9.09 3.41 12.39
CA SER A 158 -7.88 2.57 12.42
C SER A 158 -7.14 2.67 11.09
N VAL A 159 -7.83 2.46 9.97
CA VAL A 159 -7.24 2.54 8.63
C VAL A 159 -6.64 3.94 8.38
N ALA A 160 -7.35 5.01 8.75
CA ALA A 160 -6.86 6.37 8.65
C ALA A 160 -5.55 6.57 9.41
N THR A 161 -5.46 6.03 10.63
CA THR A 161 -4.25 6.08 11.46
C THR A 161 -3.07 5.42 10.77
N HIS A 162 -3.25 4.23 10.19
CA HIS A 162 -2.18 3.54 9.47
C HIS A 162 -1.76 4.29 8.20
N LEU A 163 -2.71 4.82 7.43
CA LEU A 163 -2.43 5.57 6.21
C LEU A 163 -1.67 6.89 6.46
N GLN A 164 -1.70 7.45 7.67
CA GLN A 164 -0.84 8.59 8.05
C GLN A 164 0.65 8.27 7.89
N ALA A 165 1.07 7.01 7.94
CA ALA A 165 2.46 6.63 7.71
C ALA A 165 2.97 7.04 6.32
N LEU A 166 2.10 7.18 5.31
CA LEU A 166 2.48 7.70 3.98
C LEU A 166 3.01 9.13 4.04
N GLN A 167 2.75 9.88 5.10
CA GLN A 167 3.30 11.21 5.33
C GLN A 167 4.82 11.21 5.46
N LEU A 168 5.38 10.11 5.97
CA LEU A 168 6.82 9.92 6.14
C LEU A 168 7.56 9.93 4.80
N ILE A 169 6.87 9.59 3.70
CA ILE A 169 7.45 9.58 2.36
C ILE A 169 7.82 11.03 2.01
N PRO A 170 9.12 11.35 1.85
CA PRO A 170 9.57 12.71 1.65
C PRO A 170 9.34 13.13 0.19
N GLU A 171 9.27 14.44 -0.04
CA GLU A 171 9.35 15.01 -1.39
C GLU A 171 10.74 14.67 -1.96
N LYS A 172 10.81 13.79 -2.96
CA LYS A 172 12.09 13.30 -3.51
C LYS A 172 12.34 13.80 -4.93
N ARG A 173 13.63 13.97 -5.24
CA ARG A 173 14.13 14.13 -6.63
C ARG A 173 13.78 12.96 -7.56
N ARG A 174 13.46 11.79 -7.00
CA ARG A 174 13.15 10.57 -7.75
C ARG A 174 11.76 10.09 -7.36
N LYS A 175 10.92 9.85 -8.35
CA LYS A 175 9.53 9.38 -8.21
C LYS A 175 9.48 8.04 -7.46
N MET A 176 8.43 7.86 -6.67
CA MET A 176 8.03 6.57 -6.10
C MET A 176 6.74 6.17 -6.81
N ASP A 177 6.60 4.89 -7.12
CA ASP A 177 5.41 4.28 -7.69
C ASP A 177 4.65 3.56 -6.60
N ILE A 178 3.38 3.94 -6.41
CA ILE A 178 2.54 3.46 -5.32
C ILE A 178 1.26 2.91 -5.93
N HIS A 179 0.98 1.63 -5.73
CA HIS A 179 -0.26 1.02 -6.14
C HIS A 179 -1.10 0.72 -4.90
N VAL A 180 -2.31 1.26 -4.85
CA VAL A 180 -3.29 0.96 -3.81
C VAL A 180 -4.34 0.05 -4.42
N ASN A 181 -4.39 -1.20 -3.97
CA ASN A 181 -5.39 -2.17 -4.36
C ASN A 181 -6.50 -2.13 -3.31
N LEU A 182 -7.64 -1.57 -3.69
CA LEU A 182 -8.83 -1.46 -2.86
C LEU A 182 -9.79 -2.60 -3.20
N THR A 183 -10.15 -3.42 -2.22
CA THR A 183 -11.11 -4.52 -2.41
C THR A 183 -12.39 -4.24 -1.63
N THR A 184 -13.55 -4.42 -2.28
CA THR A 184 -14.88 -4.34 -1.67
C THR A 184 -15.75 -5.52 -2.11
N SER A 185 -16.87 -5.77 -1.43
CA SER A 185 -17.84 -6.80 -1.80
C SER A 185 -19.28 -6.24 -1.85
N PHE A 186 -19.48 -5.21 -2.65
CA PHE A 186 -20.80 -4.62 -2.87
C PHE A 186 -21.60 -5.43 -3.90
N THR A 187 -22.80 -5.86 -3.50
CA THR A 187 -23.73 -6.55 -4.39
C THR A 187 -24.52 -5.55 -5.26
N PRO A 188 -24.52 -5.69 -6.58
CA PRO A 188 -25.37 -4.91 -7.47
C PRO A 188 -26.84 -5.13 -7.18
N TYR A 189 -27.61 -4.05 -7.26
CA TYR A 189 -29.05 -4.05 -7.15
C TYR A 189 -29.66 -3.77 -8.53
N HIS A 190 -29.87 -4.83 -9.31
CA HIS A 190 -30.53 -4.75 -10.61
C HIS A 190 -32.00 -4.34 -10.36
N ASN A 191 -32.44 -3.23 -10.96
CA ASN A 191 -33.81 -2.64 -10.96
C ASN A 191 -33.96 -1.24 -10.34
N THR A 192 -32.88 -0.50 -10.07
CA THR A 192 -33.00 0.93 -9.71
C THR A 192 -32.19 1.83 -10.64
N LYS A 193 -32.39 3.15 -10.51
CA LYS A 193 -31.63 4.18 -11.26
C LYS A 193 -30.11 4.04 -11.04
N PHE A 194 -29.70 3.47 -9.91
CA PHE A 194 -28.31 3.20 -9.57
C PHE A 194 -28.08 1.69 -9.47
N TRP A 195 -26.90 1.22 -9.85
CA TRP A 195 -26.57 -0.20 -9.83
C TRP A 195 -26.31 -0.75 -8.42
N TYR A 196 -26.27 0.10 -7.40
CA TYR A 196 -25.90 -0.26 -6.03
C TYR A 196 -26.80 0.41 -5.00
N SER A 197 -26.87 -0.20 -3.81
CA SER A 197 -27.61 0.36 -2.68
C SER A 197 -26.99 1.67 -2.20
N VAL A 198 -27.81 2.52 -1.58
CA VAL A 198 -27.36 3.78 -0.96
C VAL A 198 -26.33 3.50 0.15
N GLY A 199 -26.46 2.38 0.85
CA GLY A 199 -25.49 1.92 1.84
C GLY A 199 -24.11 1.67 1.24
N ALA A 200 -24.01 0.94 0.12
CA ALA A 200 -22.76 0.69 -0.59
C ALA A 200 -22.12 2.00 -1.10
N GLU A 201 -22.93 2.89 -1.69
CA GLU A 201 -22.51 4.22 -2.13
C GLU A 201 -21.94 5.07 -0.98
N ARG A 202 -22.58 5.02 0.19
CA ARG A 202 -22.13 5.68 1.42
C ARG A 202 -20.77 5.17 1.88
N ILE A 203 -20.59 3.85 1.91
CA ILE A 203 -19.32 3.22 2.33
C ILE A 203 -18.21 3.59 1.35
N MET A 204 -18.47 3.47 0.04
CA MET A 204 -17.51 3.87 -0.98
C MET A 204 -17.14 5.36 -0.88
N LEU A 205 -18.11 6.25 -0.62
CA LEU A 205 -17.82 7.66 -0.36
C LEU A 205 -16.87 7.84 0.82
N ASN A 206 -17.10 7.15 1.94
CA ASN A 206 -16.22 7.23 3.10
C ASN A 206 -14.81 6.70 2.80
N ILE A 207 -14.68 5.64 1.99
CA ILE A 207 -13.37 5.14 1.50
C ILE A 207 -12.68 6.19 0.62
N LEU A 208 -13.39 6.86 -0.28
CA LEU A 208 -12.83 7.93 -1.11
C LEU A 208 -12.34 9.09 -0.25
N GLU A 209 -13.11 9.49 0.76
CA GLU A 209 -12.73 10.55 1.72
C GLU A 209 -11.51 10.15 2.56
N LEU A 210 -11.43 8.89 3.00
CA LEU A 210 -10.27 8.30 3.68
C LEU A 210 -9.00 8.40 2.83
N LEU A 211 -9.08 8.04 1.56
CA LEU A 211 -7.95 8.03 0.62
C LEU A 211 -7.57 9.43 0.11
N ARG A 212 -8.49 10.40 0.20
CA ARG A 212 -8.31 11.74 -0.36
C ARG A 212 -7.02 12.41 0.08
N TRP A 213 -6.78 12.43 1.38
CA TRP A 213 -5.62 13.09 1.96
C TRP A 213 -4.29 12.43 1.53
N PRO A 214 -4.07 11.12 1.76
CA PRO A 214 -2.80 10.50 1.38
C PRO A 214 -2.55 10.52 -0.14
N VAL A 215 -3.59 10.36 -0.96
CA VAL A 215 -3.45 10.37 -2.42
C VAL A 215 -3.01 11.75 -2.92
N TYR A 216 -3.67 12.83 -2.51
CA TYR A 216 -3.28 14.17 -2.95
C TYR A 216 -1.92 14.60 -2.41
N GLU A 217 -1.58 14.25 -1.17
CA GLU A 217 -0.26 14.55 -0.63
C GLU A 217 0.85 13.90 -1.46
N LEU A 218 0.69 12.62 -1.82
CA LEU A 218 1.68 11.91 -2.62
C LEU A 218 1.76 12.44 -4.05
N LEU A 219 0.60 12.71 -4.69
CA LEU A 219 0.55 13.31 -6.03
C LEU A 219 1.27 14.67 -6.05
N HIS A 220 0.99 15.55 -5.09
CA HIS A 220 1.54 16.90 -5.06
C HIS A 220 2.97 16.99 -4.51
N LYS A 221 3.47 15.92 -3.85
CA LYS A 221 4.90 15.64 -3.59
C LYS A 221 5.63 15.09 -4.83
N GLY A 222 4.94 14.84 -5.93
CA GLY A 222 5.52 14.39 -7.20
C GLY A 222 5.68 12.87 -7.36
N HIS A 223 5.02 12.08 -6.51
CA HIS A 223 5.00 10.62 -6.63
C HIS A 223 3.94 10.15 -7.65
N ALA A 224 4.09 8.91 -8.11
CA ALA A 224 3.09 8.20 -8.87
C ALA A 224 2.21 7.43 -7.88
N ILE A 225 0.90 7.59 -8.00
CA ILE A 225 -0.05 6.77 -7.25
C ILE A 225 -1.17 6.32 -8.18
N GLN A 226 -1.42 5.01 -8.16
CA GLN A 226 -2.54 4.37 -8.82
C GLN A 226 -3.44 3.77 -7.75
N VAL A 227 -4.73 4.07 -7.81
CA VAL A 227 -5.74 3.42 -6.95
C VAL A 227 -6.62 2.54 -7.83
N LEU A 228 -6.47 1.23 -7.70
CA LEU A 228 -7.27 0.21 -8.36
C LEU A 228 -8.37 -0.24 -7.40
N HIS A 229 -9.62 -0.25 -7.86
CA HIS A 229 -10.75 -0.75 -7.09
C HIS A 229 -11.30 -2.04 -7.70
N GLU A 230 -11.27 -3.11 -6.92
CA GLU A 230 -11.85 -4.42 -7.23
C GLU A 230 -13.11 -4.62 -6.39
N ASN A 231 -14.22 -4.98 -7.04
CA ASN A 231 -15.47 -5.32 -6.35
C ASN A 231 -15.79 -6.80 -6.52
N LEU A 232 -15.59 -7.58 -5.46
CA LEU A 232 -15.82 -9.01 -5.47
C LEU A 232 -17.27 -9.38 -5.75
N ASP A 233 -18.23 -8.55 -5.31
CA ASP A 233 -19.66 -8.81 -5.51
C ASP A 233 -20.04 -10.22 -4.99
N GLY A 234 -19.64 -10.52 -3.76
CA GLY A 234 -19.86 -11.82 -3.13
C GLY A 234 -19.08 -13.00 -3.75
N ARG A 235 -18.19 -12.76 -4.71
CA ARG A 235 -17.31 -13.79 -5.30
C ARG A 235 -16.03 -13.96 -4.49
N ASP A 236 -15.40 -15.13 -4.69
CA ASP A 236 -14.05 -15.39 -4.22
C ASP A 236 -13.02 -14.57 -5.03
N ARG A 237 -11.93 -14.16 -4.37
CA ARG A 237 -10.75 -13.48 -4.94
C ARG A 237 -10.09 -14.28 -6.06
N THR A 238 -10.29 -15.59 -6.10
CA THR A 238 -9.79 -16.47 -7.18
C THR A 238 -10.59 -16.36 -8.48
N SER A 239 -11.68 -15.60 -8.51
CA SER A 239 -12.53 -15.46 -9.69
C SER A 239 -11.82 -14.70 -10.81
N LEU A 240 -11.77 -15.32 -11.99
CA LEU A 240 -11.11 -14.76 -13.20
C LEU A 240 -11.77 -13.48 -13.74
N GLN A 241 -12.91 -13.04 -13.21
CA GLN A 241 -13.70 -11.94 -13.75
C GLN A 241 -14.16 -10.96 -12.66
N ILE A 242 -13.26 -10.54 -11.76
CA ILE A 242 -13.55 -9.51 -10.77
C ILE A 242 -13.66 -8.14 -11.48
N PRO A 243 -14.82 -7.44 -11.38
CA PRO A 243 -14.98 -6.09 -11.88
C PRO A 243 -13.98 -5.16 -11.23
N GLN A 244 -13.25 -4.44 -12.06
CA GLN A 244 -12.23 -3.51 -11.63
C GLN A 244 -12.39 -2.15 -12.29
N ARG A 245 -11.93 -1.10 -11.61
CA ARG A 245 -11.83 0.25 -12.16
C ARG A 245 -10.65 1.01 -11.55
N ASN A 246 -10.04 1.89 -12.32
CA ASN A 246 -9.05 2.82 -11.80
C ASN A 246 -9.74 4.07 -11.28
N LEU A 247 -9.43 4.46 -10.04
CA LEU A 247 -9.96 5.67 -9.41
C LEU A 247 -9.08 6.90 -9.64
N THR A 248 -7.84 6.70 -10.08
CA THR A 248 -6.87 7.74 -10.45
C THR A 248 -6.59 7.68 -11.94
N SER A 249 -6.46 8.82 -12.62
CA SER A 249 -6.07 8.87 -14.05
C SER A 249 -4.58 8.61 -14.33
N TYR A 250 -3.85 8.01 -13.39
CA TYR A 250 -2.42 7.81 -13.54
C TYR A 250 -2.09 6.94 -14.76
N CYS A 251 -1.56 7.60 -15.79
CA CYS A 251 -1.14 7.01 -17.05
C CYS A 251 -0.02 5.98 -16.83
N SER A 252 -0.34 4.70 -17.00
CA SER A 252 0.46 3.94 -17.97
C SER A 252 0.31 4.69 -19.30
N SER A 253 1.42 4.93 -20.00
CA SER A 253 1.57 5.88 -21.11
C SER A 253 0.60 5.73 -22.31
N ASN A 254 -0.37 4.81 -22.25
CA ASN A 254 -1.25 4.46 -23.35
C ASN A 254 -2.76 4.65 -23.10
N SER A 255 -3.22 5.02 -21.89
CA SER A 255 -4.67 5.16 -21.66
C SER A 255 -5.12 6.62 -21.67
N LYS A 256 -5.91 7.02 -22.67
CA LYS A 256 -6.69 8.27 -22.67
C LYS A 256 -7.89 8.12 -21.73
N MET A 257 -7.67 7.99 -20.42
CA MET A 257 -8.77 8.06 -19.47
C MET A 257 -9.30 9.50 -19.44
N SER A 258 -10.60 9.67 -19.68
CA SER A 258 -11.28 10.95 -19.55
C SER A 258 -11.19 11.44 -18.10
N HIS A 259 -10.94 12.73 -17.88
CA HIS A 259 -11.02 13.39 -16.56
C HIS A 259 -12.34 13.09 -15.82
N LYS A 260 -13.40 12.72 -16.55
CA LYS A 260 -14.69 12.31 -15.96
C LYS A 260 -14.65 10.98 -15.20
N ALA A 261 -13.68 10.12 -15.46
CA ALA A 261 -13.53 8.83 -14.78
C ALA A 261 -12.59 8.89 -13.55
N ASP A 262 -11.78 9.95 -13.44
CA ASP A 262 -10.90 10.17 -12.30
C ASP A 262 -11.69 10.69 -11.09
N PHE A 263 -11.47 10.08 -9.93
CA PHE A 263 -11.97 10.57 -8.66
C PHE A 263 -10.96 11.53 -8.00
N PHE A 264 -9.67 11.33 -8.18
CA PHE A 264 -8.61 12.10 -7.52
C PHE A 264 -8.01 13.16 -8.44
N TYR A 265 -8.87 14.03 -8.99
CA TYR A 265 -8.44 15.15 -9.82
C TYR A 265 -8.58 16.48 -9.06
N MET A 266 -7.45 17.09 -8.70
CA MET A 266 -7.38 18.39 -8.05
C MET A 266 -6.02 19.05 -8.35
N THR A 267 -6.01 20.37 -8.50
CA THR A 267 -4.76 21.13 -8.66
C THR A 267 -4.00 21.28 -7.33
N LYS A 268 -2.69 21.56 -7.40
CA LYS A 268 -1.87 21.76 -6.19
C LYS A 268 -2.36 22.97 -5.37
N GLU A 269 -2.82 24.02 -6.04
CA GLU A 269 -3.36 25.23 -5.42
C GLU A 269 -4.66 24.95 -4.67
N GLU A 270 -5.57 24.20 -5.28
CA GLU A 270 -6.81 23.74 -4.63
C GLU A 270 -6.52 22.85 -3.44
N TRP A 271 -5.56 21.92 -3.57
CA TRP A 271 -5.17 21.03 -2.47
C TRP A 271 -4.58 21.79 -1.29
N LEU A 272 -3.67 22.74 -1.55
CA LEU A 272 -3.08 23.57 -0.48
C LEU A 272 -4.14 24.44 0.21
N LYS A 273 -5.12 24.95 -0.55
CA LYS A 273 -6.25 25.70 0.01
C LYS A 273 -7.15 24.81 0.87
N GLU A 274 -7.43 23.59 0.42
CA GLU A 274 -8.18 22.60 1.20
C GLU A 274 -7.41 22.28 2.48
N LYS A 275 -6.14 21.85 2.38
CA LYS A 275 -5.27 21.51 3.52
C LYS A 275 -5.13 22.62 4.57
N GLY A 276 -5.14 23.88 4.16
CA GLY A 276 -5.05 25.03 5.06
C GLY A 276 -6.35 25.37 5.81
N GLY A 277 -7.47 24.70 5.52
CA GLY A 277 -8.73 24.87 6.24
C GLY A 277 -8.82 24.01 7.51
N ASP A 278 -9.44 24.55 8.57
CA ASP A 278 -9.59 23.90 9.89
C ASP A 278 -10.28 22.51 9.86
N THR A 279 -10.97 22.15 8.77
CA THR A 279 -11.72 20.89 8.64
C THR A 279 -10.95 19.74 7.99
N VAL A 280 -9.73 19.95 7.49
CA VAL A 280 -9.04 18.96 6.64
C VAL A 280 -8.14 17.99 7.40
N ALA A 281 -7.90 18.25 8.69
CA ALA A 281 -7.08 17.37 9.51
C ALA A 281 -7.74 16.00 9.81
N ASP A 282 -9.07 15.89 9.68
CA ASP A 282 -9.80 14.66 9.98
C ASP A 282 -10.78 14.27 8.85
N PRO A 283 -10.47 13.21 8.07
CA PRO A 283 -11.38 12.64 7.07
C PRO A 283 -12.77 12.31 7.63
N ALA A 284 -12.88 11.97 8.91
CA ALA A 284 -14.14 11.61 9.54
C ALA A 284 -15.16 12.75 9.58
N SER A 285 -14.70 14.01 9.50
CA SER A 285 -15.59 15.18 9.40
C SER A 285 -16.44 15.20 8.13
N HIS A 286 -16.06 14.42 7.11
CA HIS A 286 -16.78 14.30 5.84
C HIS A 286 -17.52 12.97 5.69
N TYR A 287 -17.40 12.06 6.67
CA TYR A 287 -18.08 10.78 6.61
C TYR A 287 -19.58 10.93 6.75
N ILE A 288 -20.30 10.10 6.00
CA ILE A 288 -21.72 9.91 6.17
C ILE A 288 -21.91 8.65 7.02
N LEU A 289 -22.24 8.85 8.28
CA LEU A 289 -22.65 7.79 9.19
C LEU A 289 -24.03 7.27 8.79
N ALA A 290 -24.28 5.99 9.07
CA ALA A 290 -25.61 5.43 8.96
C ALA A 290 -26.56 6.21 9.87
N LEU A 291 -27.81 6.36 9.47
CA LEU A 291 -28.82 6.84 10.40
C LEU A 291 -28.95 5.78 11.51
N PRO A 292 -29.07 6.18 12.78
CA PRO A 292 -29.31 5.22 13.85
C PRO A 292 -30.63 4.54 13.52
N THR A 293 -30.59 3.26 13.15
CA THR A 293 -31.77 2.42 13.04
C THR A 293 -32.41 2.40 14.43
N ALA A 294 -33.54 3.08 14.57
CA ALA A 294 -34.37 2.86 15.74
C ALA A 294 -34.65 1.35 15.80
N ALA A 295 -34.25 0.69 16.88
CA ALA A 295 -34.40 -0.75 17.09
C ALA A 295 -35.88 -1.15 17.30
N ASN A 296 -36.80 -0.59 16.51
CA ASN A 296 -38.23 -0.81 16.63
C ASN A 296 -38.76 -1.39 15.32
N GLU A 297 -39.40 -2.55 15.46
CA GLU A 297 -40.24 -3.25 14.48
C GLU A 297 -41.48 -2.40 14.09
N ALA A 298 -41.27 -1.22 13.51
CA ALA A 298 -42.35 -0.33 13.13
C ALA A 298 -42.21 0.10 11.66
N ASN A 299 -43.01 -0.56 10.81
CA ASN A 299 -43.49 -0.11 9.50
C ASN A 299 -42.45 0.17 8.38
N ASN A 300 -42.58 -0.56 7.27
CA ASN A 300 -41.90 -0.37 5.98
C ASN A 300 -41.94 1.06 5.39
N ALA A 301 -42.74 1.98 5.93
CA ALA A 301 -42.82 3.37 5.47
C ALA A 301 -41.71 4.25 6.07
N ASP A 302 -41.29 3.99 7.31
CA ASP A 302 -40.27 4.80 7.99
C ASP A 302 -38.86 4.46 7.45
N GLU A 303 -38.60 3.19 7.13
CA GLU A 303 -37.36 2.72 6.48
C GLU A 303 -37.14 3.39 5.10
N VAL A 304 -38.21 3.57 4.30
CA VAL A 304 -38.15 4.21 2.99
C VAL A 304 -37.85 5.71 3.08
N VAL A 305 -38.32 6.39 4.12
CA VAL A 305 -38.06 7.82 4.36
C VAL A 305 -36.61 8.05 4.80
N GLU A 306 -36.06 7.16 5.63
CA GLU A 306 -34.66 7.21 6.07
C GLU A 306 -33.68 6.98 4.91
N ASP A 307 -33.96 6.01 4.04
CA ASP A 307 -33.16 5.73 2.85
C ASP A 307 -33.14 6.92 1.87
N HIS A 308 -34.28 7.59 1.67
CA HIS A 308 -34.34 8.76 0.80
C HIS A 308 -33.53 9.95 1.36
N LEU A 309 -33.57 10.17 2.67
CA LEU A 309 -32.77 11.21 3.33
C LEU A 309 -31.28 10.89 3.24
N LEU A 310 -30.89 9.64 3.48
CA LEU A 310 -29.52 9.17 3.34
C LEU A 310 -29.04 9.33 1.90
N GLU A 311 -29.83 8.92 0.92
CA GLU A 311 -29.51 9.09 -0.50
C GLU A 311 -29.25 10.57 -0.81
N LYS A 312 -30.16 11.47 -0.40
CA LYS A 312 -30.00 12.91 -0.61
C LYS A 312 -28.69 13.45 -0.01
N ARG A 313 -28.29 12.96 1.17
CA ARG A 313 -27.01 13.33 1.81
C ARG A 313 -25.82 12.82 1.00
N VAL A 314 -25.83 11.54 0.59
CA VAL A 314 -24.77 10.92 -0.21
C VAL A 314 -24.61 11.63 -1.56
N ARG A 315 -25.70 11.85 -2.30
CA ARG A 315 -25.70 12.54 -3.59
C ARG A 315 -25.20 13.98 -3.46
N LYS A 316 -25.65 14.71 -2.43
CA LYS A 316 -25.18 16.08 -2.16
C LYS A 316 -23.68 16.11 -1.84
N ALA A 317 -23.18 15.16 -1.06
CA ALA A 317 -21.76 15.07 -0.73
C ALA A 317 -20.92 14.72 -1.97
N LEU A 318 -21.30 13.70 -2.73
CA LEU A 318 -20.63 13.33 -3.98
C LEU A 318 -20.58 14.49 -4.97
N LYS A 319 -21.70 15.19 -5.17
CA LYS A 319 -21.74 16.33 -6.10
C LYS A 319 -20.86 17.48 -5.63
N ARG A 320 -20.87 17.79 -4.34
CA ARG A 320 -20.11 18.91 -3.76
C ARG A 320 -18.61 18.63 -3.68
N ARG A 321 -18.22 17.42 -3.31
CA ARG A 321 -16.82 17.03 -2.99
C ARG A 321 -16.08 16.43 -4.19
N TRP A 322 -16.79 15.71 -5.04
CA TRP A 322 -16.21 14.89 -6.11
C TRP A 322 -16.73 15.24 -7.51
N ASP A 323 -17.72 16.14 -7.61
CA ASP A 323 -18.47 16.43 -8.84
C ASP A 323 -18.99 15.17 -9.55
N LYS A 324 -19.41 14.17 -8.76
CA LYS A 324 -20.00 12.91 -9.23
C LYS A 324 -21.42 12.75 -8.73
N ASP A 325 -22.20 11.96 -9.46
CA ASP A 325 -23.55 11.57 -9.05
C ASP A 325 -23.56 10.22 -8.29
N SER A 326 -22.53 9.39 -8.49
CA SER A 326 -22.37 8.08 -7.84
C SER A 326 -20.91 7.79 -7.54
N ALA A 327 -20.66 7.20 -6.35
CA ALA A 327 -19.36 6.74 -5.91
C ALA A 327 -18.94 5.44 -6.61
N LEU A 328 -19.90 4.65 -7.12
CA LEU A 328 -19.68 3.31 -7.67
C LEU A 328 -19.79 3.23 -9.21
N ASN A 329 -19.97 4.36 -9.89
CA ASN A 329 -19.95 4.40 -11.36
C ASN A 329 -18.59 4.02 -11.96
N GLY A 330 -18.60 3.40 -13.16
CA GLY A 330 -17.39 3.19 -13.96
C GLY A 330 -16.68 1.85 -13.76
N PHE A 331 -17.33 0.85 -13.20
CA PHE A 331 -16.88 -0.54 -13.31
C PHE A 331 -17.06 -1.05 -14.74
N SER A 332 -16.04 -1.72 -15.24
CA SER A 332 -16.14 -2.55 -16.44
C SER A 332 -16.70 -3.90 -16.03
N TYR A 333 -18.02 -4.05 -16.02
CA TYR A 333 -18.61 -5.38 -15.89
C TYR A 333 -18.46 -6.09 -17.23
N GLY A 334 -17.86 -7.29 -17.23
CA GLY A 334 -17.77 -8.15 -18.41
C GLY A 334 -19.11 -8.70 -18.89
N TYR A 335 -20.24 -8.05 -18.59
CA TYR A 335 -21.55 -8.36 -19.16
C TYR A 335 -21.74 -7.63 -20.49
N GLU A 336 -20.80 -7.82 -21.42
CA GLU A 336 -21.11 -7.63 -22.84
C GLU A 336 -21.55 -8.99 -23.38
N ASN A 337 -22.87 -9.18 -23.48
CA ASN A 337 -23.48 -10.14 -24.40
C ASN A 337 -24.25 -9.36 -25.46
#